data_AF-A0A4Q3VXU4-F1
#
_entry.id   AF-A0A4Q3VXU4-F1
#
_cell.length_a   1.000
_cell.length_b   1.000
_cell.length_c   1.000
_cell.angle_alpha   90.00
_cell.angle_beta   90.00
_cell.angle_gamma   90.00
#
_symmetry.space_group_name_H-M   'P 1'
#
loop_
_entity.id
_entity.type
_entity.pdbx_description
1 polymer ?
#
loop_
_entity_poly.entity_id
_entity_poly.type
_entity_poly.pdbx_seq_one_letter_code
_entity_poly.pdbx_strand_id
1 'polypeptide(L)'
;MPKEEAPLNHLAKYIPQESLEDVLQYLVHYKVHLTITRKRISVLGDYRHPLPGKNHRISVNGNLNPYSFLVTLLHELAHLVAFEKYRNRIQPHGREWQ
;
A
#
# COMPACT_ATOMS: atom_id res chain seq x y z
N MET A 1 9.97 11.93 13.62
CA MET A 1 10.89 11.85 12.47
C MET A 1 10.28 12.71 11.38
N PRO A 2 11.05 13.62 10.78
CA PRO A 2 10.60 14.33 9.59
C PRO A 2 10.30 13.32 8.46
N LYS A 3 9.41 13.70 7.54
CA LYS A 3 9.14 12.90 6.34
C LYS A 3 10.36 13.01 5.43
N GLU A 4 10.87 11.87 4.98
CA GLU A 4 11.97 11.78 4.03
C GLU A 4 11.45 11.11 2.77
N GLU A 5 11.71 11.73 1.62
CA GLU A 5 11.37 11.13 0.33
C GLU A 5 12.49 10.19 -0.10
N ALA A 6 12.12 9.00 -0.56
CA ALA A 6 13.06 7.99 -1.00
C ALA A 6 12.65 7.47 -2.39
N PRO A 7 13.61 7.06 -3.23
CA PRO A 7 13.30 6.40 -4.49
C PRO A 7 12.56 5.07 -4.25
N LEU A 8 11.69 4.68 -5.19
CA LEU A 8 10.84 3.50 -5.05
C LEU A 8 11.63 2.20 -4.83
N ASN A 9 12.85 2.10 -5.36
CA ASN A 9 13.73 0.94 -5.16
C ASN A 9 14.11 0.71 -3.68
N HIS A 10 13.94 1.70 -2.80
CA HIS A 10 14.14 1.53 -1.35
C HIS A 10 13.18 0.51 -0.74
N LEU A 11 12.07 0.21 -1.44
CA LEU A 11 11.11 -0.82 -1.07
C LEU A 11 11.73 -2.22 -0.99
N ALA A 12 12.82 -2.49 -1.72
CA ALA A 12 13.52 -3.77 -1.70
C ALA A 12 13.99 -4.21 -0.29
N LYS A 13 14.09 -3.28 0.67
CA LYS A 13 14.44 -3.57 2.06
C LYS A 13 13.28 -4.14 2.88
N TYR A 14 12.05 -4.01 2.39
CA TYR A 14 10.83 -4.27 3.13
C TYR A 14 10.00 -5.42 2.57
N ILE A 15 10.33 -5.94 1.39
CA ILE A 15 9.62 -7.06 0.77
C ILE A 15 10.61 -8.09 0.20
N PRO A 16 10.20 -9.34 -0.01
CA PRO A 16 11.01 -10.34 -0.70
C PRO A 16 11.40 -9.86 -2.10
N GLN A 17 12.63 -10.14 -2.52
CA GLN A 17 13.20 -9.66 -3.77
C GLN A 17 12.40 -10.13 -5.00
N GLU A 18 11.88 -11.35 -4.95
CA GLU A 18 11.05 -11.96 -5.99
C GLU A 18 9.73 -11.22 -6.23
N SER A 19 9.23 -10.47 -5.24
CA SER A 19 7.97 -9.72 -5.33
C SER A 19 8.16 -8.26 -5.74
N LEU A 20 9.40 -7.78 -5.77
CA LEU A 20 9.70 -6.35 -5.89
C LEU A 20 9.16 -5.75 -7.18
N GLU A 21 9.42 -6.42 -8.31
CA GLU A 21 9.05 -5.91 -9.63
C GLU A 21 7.53 -5.78 -9.77
N ASP A 22 6.77 -6.82 -9.41
CA ASP A 22 5.30 -6.81 -9.47
C ASP A 22 4.71 -5.70 -8.59
N VAL A 23 5.23 -5.55 -7.37
CA VAL A 23 4.75 -4.51 -6.44
C VAL A 23 5.07 -3.11 -6.98
N LEU A 24 6.27 -2.90 -7.54
CA LEU A 24 6.64 -1.62 -8.15
C LEU A 24 5.70 -1.26 -9.32
N GLN A 25 5.35 -2.22 -10.16
CA GLN A 25 4.41 -2.01 -11.25
C GLN A 25 3.05 -1.54 -10.75
N TYR A 26 2.52 -2.16 -9.69
CA TYR A 26 1.27 -1.71 -9.07
C TYR A 26 1.36 -0.28 -8.51
N LEU A 27 2.44 0.04 -7.79
CA LEU A 27 2.62 1.38 -7.20
C LEU A 27 2.70 2.47 -8.28
N VAL A 28 3.40 2.19 -9.38
CA VAL A 28 3.52 3.12 -10.51
C VAL A 28 2.21 3.25 -11.26
N HIS A 29 1.57 2.12 -11.62
CA HIS A 29 0.33 2.08 -12.38
C HIS A 29 -0.78 2.88 -11.70
N TYR A 30 -0.98 2.65 -10.40
CA TYR A 30 -2.00 3.33 -9.60
C TYR A 30 -1.52 4.65 -8.98
N LYS A 31 -0.31 5.11 -9.32
CA LYS A 31 0.29 6.37 -8.83
C LYS A 31 0.22 6.48 -7.31
N VAL A 32 0.59 5.42 -6.60
CA VAL A 32 0.50 5.33 -5.13
C VAL A 32 1.61 6.14 -4.48
N HIS A 33 1.23 6.96 -3.51
CA HIS A 33 2.17 7.52 -2.54
C HIS A 33 2.26 6.58 -1.33
N LEU A 34 3.30 5.74 -1.31
CA LEU A 34 3.57 4.79 -0.22
C LEU A 34 4.36 5.47 0.90
N THR A 35 3.84 5.42 2.12
CA THR A 35 4.54 5.89 3.33
C THR A 35 4.90 4.71 4.22
N ILE A 36 6.19 4.51 4.48
CA ILE A 36 6.66 3.55 5.46
C ILE A 36 6.69 4.23 6.83
N THR A 37 5.91 3.72 7.78
CA THR A 37 5.73 4.36 9.08
C THR A 37 6.41 3.58 10.19
N ARG A 38 6.60 4.24 11.34
CA ARG A 38 6.94 3.53 12.58
C ARG A 38 5.80 2.59 13.00
N LYS A 39 6.11 1.66 13.89
CA LYS A 39 5.12 0.75 14.50
C LYS A 39 3.92 1.52 15.04
N ARG A 40 2.74 1.16 14.55
CA ARG A 40 1.45 1.48 15.16
C ARG A 40 0.82 0.20 15.69
N ILE A 41 0.06 0.31 16.79
CA ILE A 41 -0.60 -0.84 17.42
C ILE A 41 -1.98 -1.07 16.81
N SER A 42 -2.70 -0.01 16.47
CA SER A 42 -4.07 -0.09 15.97
C SER A 42 -4.20 -0.67 14.57
N VAL A 43 -3.23 -0.40 13.68
CA VAL A 43 -3.25 -0.85 12.28
C VAL A 43 -1.82 -1.13 11.78
N LEU A 44 -1.69 -2.14 10.91
CA LEU A 44 -0.43 -2.49 10.25
C LEU A 44 -0.26 -1.75 8.92
N GLY A 45 -1.36 -1.61 8.17
CA GLY A 45 -1.49 -0.88 6.91
C GLY A 45 -2.69 0.07 6.95
N ASP A 46 -2.75 1.02 6.01
CA ASP A 46 -3.93 1.87 5.80
C ASP A 46 -3.92 2.43 4.36
N TYR A 47 -4.99 2.15 3.60
CA TYR A 47 -5.28 2.77 2.31
C TYR A 47 -6.21 3.97 2.44
N ARG A 48 -5.88 5.06 1.74
CA ARG A 48 -6.75 6.23 1.57
C ARG A 48 -6.90 6.58 0.10
N HIS A 49 -8.16 6.62 -0.33
CA HIS A 49 -8.55 7.05 -1.66
C HIS A 49 -8.13 8.51 -1.94
N PRO A 50 -7.94 8.87 -3.22
CA PRO A 50 -7.44 10.17 -3.62
C PRO A 50 -8.49 11.25 -3.35
N LEU A 51 -8.00 12.41 -2.90
CA LEU A 51 -8.78 13.65 -2.96
C LEU A 51 -8.60 14.29 -4.34
N PRO A 52 -9.47 15.24 -4.76
CA PRO A 52 -9.31 15.92 -6.04
C PRO A 52 -7.88 16.46 -6.24
N GLY A 53 -7.25 16.05 -7.35
CA GLY A 53 -5.87 16.44 -7.68
C GLY A 53 -4.77 15.80 -6.82
N LYS A 54 -5.07 14.76 -6.05
CA LYS A 54 -4.10 14.02 -5.23
C LYS A 54 -4.03 12.55 -5.62
N ASN A 55 -2.90 11.92 -5.31
CA ASN A 55 -2.66 10.50 -5.52
C ASN A 55 -3.32 9.63 -4.43
N HIS A 56 -3.47 8.34 -4.73
CA HIS A 56 -3.76 7.31 -3.72
C HIS A 56 -2.66 7.29 -2.67
N ARG A 57 -3.01 7.03 -1.42
CA ARG A 57 -2.04 6.94 -0.32
C ARG A 57 -2.16 5.59 0.36
N ILE A 58 -1.03 4.94 0.55
CA ILE A 58 -0.92 3.72 1.36
C ILE A 58 0.13 3.97 2.43
N SER A 59 -0.12 3.51 3.65
CA SER A 59 0.92 3.47 4.69
C SER A 59 1.09 2.06 5.23
N VAL A 60 2.32 1.65 5.54
CA VAL A 60 2.63 0.34 6.13
C VAL A 60 3.68 0.50 7.23
N ASN A 61 3.53 -0.23 8.32
CA ASN A 61 4.51 -0.28 9.40
C ASN A 61 5.84 -0.90 8.92
N GLY A 62 6.91 -0.12 8.93
CA GLY A 62 8.25 -0.54 8.48
C GLY A 62 8.98 -1.48 9.43
N ASN A 63 8.43 -1.79 10.61
CA ASN A 63 9.02 -2.74 11.55
C ASN A 63 8.55 -4.20 11.31
N LEU A 64 7.75 -4.43 10.27
CA LEU A 64 7.31 -5.77 9.88
C LEU A 64 8.47 -6.53 9.23
N ASN A 65 8.46 -7.86 9.34
CA ASN A 65 9.34 -8.69 8.51
C ASN A 65 8.88 -8.60 7.03
N PRO A 66 9.75 -8.97 6.06
CA PRO A 66 9.46 -8.76 4.65
C PRO A 66 8.14 -9.37 4.15
N TYR A 67 7.81 -10.58 4.60
CA TYR A 67 6.58 -11.25 4.19
C TYR A 67 5.33 -10.60 4.79
N SER A 68 5.36 -10.25 6.09
CA SER A 68 4.25 -9.56 6.73
C SER A 68 4.03 -8.16 6.14
N PHE A 69 5.11 -7.45 5.80
CA PHE A 69 5.02 -6.18 5.09
C PHE A 69 4.38 -6.36 3.72
N LEU A 70 4.86 -7.34 2.93
CA LEU A 70 4.31 -7.64 1.60
C LEU A 70 2.80 -7.93 1.68
N VAL A 71 2.38 -8.86 2.54
CA VAL A 71 0.96 -9.21 2.70
C VAL A 71 0.12 -7.99 3.11
N THR A 72 0.65 -7.17 4.02
CA THR A 72 -0.03 -5.93 4.44
C THR A 72 -0.14 -4.94 3.28
N LEU A 73 0.93 -4.76 2.48
CA LEU A 73 0.90 -3.88 1.33
C LEU A 73 -0.10 -4.36 0.26
N LEU A 74 -0.11 -5.66 -0.04
CA LEU A 74 -1.06 -6.26 -0.97
C LEU A 74 -2.51 -6.11 -0.51
N HIS A 75 -2.76 -6.23 0.80
CA HIS A 75 -4.08 -5.96 1.39
C HIS A 75 -4.56 -4.53 1.09
N GLU A 76 -3.70 -3.54 1.32
CA GLU A 76 -4.04 -2.13 1.04
C GLU A 76 -4.16 -1.84 -0.47
N LEU A 77 -3.33 -2.50 -1.30
CA LEU A 77 -3.47 -2.42 -2.77
C LEU A 77 -4.79 -3.04 -3.24
N ALA A 78 -5.25 -4.14 -2.65
CA ALA A 78 -6.56 -4.71 -2.98
C ALA A 78 -7.70 -3.73 -2.66
N HIS A 79 -7.62 -3.01 -1.53
CA HIS A 79 -8.57 -1.92 -1.25
C HIS A 79 -8.54 -0.82 -2.31
N LEU A 80 -7.35 -0.46 -2.79
CA LEU A 80 -7.19 0.49 -3.88
C LEU A 80 -7.87 -0.02 -5.15
N VAL A 81 -7.52 -1.21 -5.62
CA VAL A 81 -8.05 -1.80 -6.87
C VAL A 81 -9.57 -1.89 -6.82
N ALA A 82 -10.12 -2.32 -5.67
CA ALA A 82 -11.54 -2.41 -5.47
C ALA A 82 -12.22 -1.02 -5.50
N PHE A 83 -11.58 0.01 -4.95
CA PHE A 83 -12.06 1.39 -5.07
C PHE A 83 -12.03 1.89 -6.51
N GLU A 84 -10.96 1.66 -7.27
CA GLU A 84 -10.86 2.09 -8.67
C GLU A 84 -11.98 1.48 -9.52
N LYS A 85 -12.33 0.21 -9.26
CA LYS A 85 -13.35 -0.50 -10.04
C LYS A 85 -14.78 -0.23 -9.60
N TYR A 86 -15.03 -0.15 -8.29
CA TYR A 86 -16.39 -0.13 -7.74
C TYR A 86 -16.69 1.09 -6.87
N ARG A 87 -15.69 1.91 -6.55
CA ARG A 87 -15.79 3.05 -5.62
C ARG A 87 -16.34 2.59 -4.26
N ASN A 88 -17.11 3.43 -3.59
CA ASN A 88 -17.68 3.15 -2.26
C ASN A 88 -18.98 2.32 -2.34
N ARG A 89 -19.15 1.47 -3.36
CA ARG A 89 -20.40 0.72 -3.61
C ARG A 89 -20.35 -0.74 -3.14
N ILE A 90 -19.20 -1.20 -2.67
CA ILE A 90 -18.99 -2.58 -2.22
C ILE A 90 -18.70 -2.61 -0.72
N GLN A 91 -18.90 -3.78 -0.11
CA GLN A 91 -18.51 -3.98 1.27
C GLN A 91 -16.99 -4.09 1.39
N PRO A 92 -16.39 -3.53 2.46
CA PRO A 92 -15.01 -3.83 2.81
C PRO A 92 -14.81 -5.34 2.93
N HIS A 93 -13.76 -5.87 2.30
CA HIS A 93 -13.40 -7.29 2.33
C HIS A 93 -14.48 -8.25 1.79
N GLY A 94 -15.42 -7.74 1.00
CA GLY A 94 -16.43 -8.52 0.28
C GLY A 94 -15.88 -9.26 -0.94
N ARG A 95 -16.77 -9.94 -1.68
CA ARG A 95 -16.41 -10.78 -2.83
C ARG A 95 -15.64 -10.04 -3.92
N GLU A 96 -15.89 -8.75 -4.09
CA GLU A 96 -15.21 -7.91 -5.08
C GLU A 96 -13.79 -7.51 -4.67
N TRP A 97 -13.51 -7.54 -3.36
CA TRP A 97 -12.18 -7.27 -2.80
C TRP A 97 -11.33 -8.53 -2.71
N GLN A 98 -11.96 -9.68 -2.41
CA GLN A 98 -11.33 -11.01 -2.38
C GLN A 98 -10.92 -11.48 -3.78
#